data_AF-A0A955U6K3-F1
#
_entry.id   AF-A0A955U6K3-F1
#
_cell.length_a   1.000
_cell.length_b   1.000
_cell.length_c   1.000
_cell.angle_alpha   90.00
_cell.angle_beta   90.00
_cell.angle_gamma   90.00
#
_symmetry.space_group_name_H-M   'P 1'
#
loop_
_entity.id
_entity.type
_entity.pdbx_description
1 polymer ?
#
loop_
_entity_poly.entity_id
_entity_poly.type
_entity_poly.pdbx_seq_one_letter_code
_entity_poly.pdbx_strand_id
1 'polypeptide(L)'
;HKLPTGIPVRRIWLGLVVTDGSGAEVVRLGGIDAEGRLVGADGAVLPSELAGGPIVGHLDRVTEDDVQVWEGVLADGDGRPTWLLMRAEGWAKDDRLLPSGFEPRSAEGARVLPVGTGGDADFGPGADTVHVDLDLAGASGPFEVRATVWFQPLSARWAAELEASGTPEALALGAMVRSVGNAPEVVATASVNVP
;
A
#
# COMPACT_ATOMS: atom_id res chain seq x y z
N HIS A 1 -14.45 -4.38 -10.48
CA HIS A 1 -13.48 -3.27 -10.66
C HIS A 1 -12.22 -3.59 -9.86
N LYS A 2 -11.11 -2.87 -10.07
CA LYS A 2 -9.91 -3.03 -9.22
C LYS A 2 -10.17 -2.62 -7.77
N LEU A 3 -9.37 -3.11 -6.82
CA LEU A 3 -9.39 -2.74 -5.41
C LEU A 3 -8.02 -2.18 -4.98
N PRO A 4 -7.96 -0.95 -4.42
CA PRO A 4 -9.05 0.00 -4.24
C PRO A 4 -9.56 0.61 -5.56
N THR A 5 -10.87 0.87 -5.64
CA THR A 5 -11.50 1.46 -6.83
C THR A 5 -11.46 2.99 -6.84
N GLY A 6 -11.76 3.59 -7.99
CA GLY A 6 -11.94 5.02 -8.15
C GLY A 6 -10.63 5.75 -8.49
N ILE A 7 -10.52 6.98 -7.98
CA ILE A 7 -9.37 7.85 -8.20
C ILE A 7 -8.09 7.23 -7.59
N PRO A 8 -6.95 7.24 -8.29
CA PRO A 8 -5.70 6.58 -7.85
C PRO A 8 -4.95 7.41 -6.81
N VAL A 9 -5.63 7.68 -5.69
CA VAL A 9 -5.08 8.30 -4.47
C VAL A 9 -5.27 7.38 -3.26
N ARG A 10 -6.13 6.37 -3.43
CA ARG A 10 -6.49 5.36 -2.45
C ARG A 10 -5.48 4.24 -2.51
N ARG A 11 -5.20 3.64 -1.36
CA ARG A 11 -4.36 2.45 -1.26
C ARG A 11 -4.96 1.44 -0.29
N ILE A 12 -4.61 0.19 -0.49
CA ILE A 12 -4.69 -0.82 0.56
C ILE A 12 -3.29 -1.40 0.78
N TRP A 13 -3.04 -1.95 1.96
CA TRP A 13 -1.77 -2.63 2.22
C TRP A 13 -1.97 -3.79 3.19
N LEU A 14 -1.00 -4.71 3.19
CA LEU A 14 -0.92 -5.79 4.15
C LEU A 14 -0.21 -5.30 5.41
N GLY A 15 -0.93 -5.30 6.53
CA GLY A 15 -0.36 -5.17 7.86
C GLY A 15 -0.31 -6.51 8.56
N LEU A 16 0.68 -6.70 9.43
CA LEU A 16 0.90 -7.96 10.14
C LEU A 16 1.36 -7.67 11.56
N VAL A 17 0.82 -8.43 12.52
CA VAL A 17 1.27 -8.43 13.92
C VAL A 17 1.56 -9.86 14.32
N VAL A 18 2.76 -10.13 14.85
CA VAL A 18 3.13 -11.41 15.45
C VAL A 18 3.26 -11.24 16.95
N THR A 19 2.58 -12.07 17.72
CA THR A 19 2.78 -12.19 19.17
C THR A 19 3.35 -13.55 19.53
N ASP A 20 4.25 -13.60 20.50
CA ASP A 20 4.88 -14.83 20.98
C ASP A 20 4.05 -15.57 22.05
N GLY A 21 4.57 -16.69 22.56
CA GLY A 21 3.89 -17.51 23.57
C GLY A 21 3.72 -16.83 24.94
N SER A 22 4.40 -15.69 25.18
CA SER A 22 4.19 -14.85 26.36
C SER A 22 3.11 -13.79 26.15
N GLY A 23 2.63 -13.63 24.91
CA GLY A 23 1.71 -12.59 24.49
C GLY A 23 2.39 -11.26 24.13
N ALA A 24 3.72 -11.23 24.02
CA ALA A 24 4.45 -10.05 23.61
C ALA A 24 4.42 -9.88 22.09
N GLU A 25 4.20 -8.67 21.60
CA GLU A 25 4.35 -8.34 20.18
C GLU A 25 5.84 -8.35 19.82
N VAL A 26 6.21 -9.20 18.86
CA VAL A 26 7.59 -9.39 18.42
C VAL A 26 7.84 -8.84 17.02
N VAL A 27 6.79 -8.73 16.19
CA VAL A 27 6.85 -8.12 14.86
C VAL A 27 5.59 -7.31 14.61
N ARG A 28 5.78 -6.15 13.97
CA ARG A 28 4.70 -5.35 13.38
C ARG A 28 5.12 -4.85 11.99
N LEU A 29 4.30 -5.15 10.98
CA LEU A 29 4.41 -4.62 9.62
C LEU A 29 3.23 -3.73 9.28
N GLY A 30 3.46 -2.73 8.43
CA GLY A 30 2.40 -1.87 7.91
C GLY A 30 1.77 -0.97 8.98
N GLY A 31 2.53 -0.62 10.01
CA GLY A 31 2.13 0.40 10.98
C GLY A 31 2.09 1.79 10.33
N ILE A 32 1.40 2.73 10.97
CA ILE A 32 1.36 4.13 10.55
C ILE A 32 1.66 5.09 11.71
N ASP A 33 2.13 6.28 11.39
CA ASP A 33 2.20 7.39 12.32
C ASP A 33 0.88 8.18 12.43
N ALA A 34 0.88 9.26 13.23
CA ALA A 34 -0.29 10.10 13.45
C ALA A 34 -0.76 10.85 12.18
N GLU A 35 0.12 11.00 11.18
CA GLU A 35 -0.19 11.63 9.89
C GLU A 35 -0.67 10.60 8.85
N GLY A 36 -0.72 9.31 9.21
CA GLY A 36 -1.14 8.24 8.32
C GLY A 36 -0.05 7.81 7.32
N ARG A 37 1.22 8.09 7.61
CA ARG A 37 2.36 7.60 6.82
C ARG A 37 2.76 6.22 7.32
N LEU A 38 3.09 5.31 6.40
CA LEU A 38 3.66 4.01 6.75
C LEU A 38 5.02 4.16 7.46
N VAL A 39 5.22 3.34 8.49
CA VAL A 39 6.47 3.28 9.25
C VAL A 39 7.08 1.88 9.19
N GLY A 40 8.42 1.81 9.21
CA GLY A 40 9.18 0.57 9.32
C GLY A 40 9.20 0.01 10.74
N ALA A 41 9.91 -1.11 10.94
CA ALA A 41 10.01 -1.78 12.24
C ALA A 41 10.66 -0.91 13.33
N ASP A 42 11.53 0.03 12.94
CA ASP A 42 12.17 1.02 13.82
C ASP A 42 11.28 2.21 14.17
N GLY A 43 10.06 2.27 13.60
CA GLY A 43 9.12 3.38 13.75
C GLY A 43 9.45 4.61 12.90
N ALA A 44 10.49 4.56 12.06
CA ALA A 44 10.79 5.62 11.12
C ALA A 44 9.82 5.59 9.94
N VAL A 45 9.45 6.78 9.45
CA VAL A 45 8.63 6.93 8.25
C VAL A 45 9.36 6.33 7.06
N LEU A 46 8.69 5.44 6.32
CA LEU A 46 9.27 4.84 5.13
C LEU A 46 9.60 5.93 4.09
N PRO A 47 10.74 5.85 3.39
CA PRO A 47 11.12 6.85 2.38
C PRO A 47 10.05 7.06 1.30
N SER A 48 9.27 6.02 1.00
CA SER A 48 8.19 6.03 0.02
C SER A 48 7.01 6.90 0.39
N GLU A 49 6.89 7.29 1.66
CA GLU A 49 5.82 8.13 2.18
C GLU A 49 6.16 9.64 2.10
N LEU A 50 7.39 9.98 1.72
CA LEU A 50 7.87 11.35 1.63
C LEU A 50 7.69 11.90 0.21
N ALA A 51 7.32 13.18 0.09
CA ALA A 51 7.29 13.86 -1.19
C ALA A 51 8.68 13.86 -1.84
N GLY A 52 8.76 13.48 -3.12
CA GLY A 52 10.02 13.24 -3.83
C GLY A 52 10.75 11.94 -3.47
N GLY A 53 10.18 11.10 -2.59
CA GLY A 53 10.72 9.79 -2.25
C GLY A 53 10.60 8.75 -3.38
N PRO A 54 11.18 7.55 -3.23
CA PRO A 54 11.02 6.48 -4.22
C PRO A 54 9.59 5.93 -4.26
N ILE A 55 9.15 5.39 -5.39
CA ILE A 55 7.94 4.53 -5.43
C ILE A 55 8.35 3.14 -4.97
N VAL A 56 7.53 2.51 -4.13
CA VAL A 56 7.63 1.08 -3.83
C VAL A 56 6.93 0.30 -4.93
N GLY A 57 7.66 -0.62 -5.56
CA GLY A 57 7.12 -1.53 -6.56
C GLY A 57 6.05 -2.45 -5.99
N HIS A 58 5.59 -3.39 -6.80
CA HIS A 58 4.87 -4.54 -6.28
C HIS A 58 5.86 -5.49 -5.58
N LEU A 59 5.49 -5.96 -4.39
CA LEU A 59 6.28 -6.86 -3.56
C LEU A 59 5.53 -8.20 -3.40
N ASP A 60 6.01 -9.22 -4.11
CA ASP A 60 5.64 -10.63 -3.88
C ASP A 60 6.17 -11.10 -2.50
N ARG A 61 7.37 -10.64 -2.13
CA ARG A 61 8.07 -11.03 -0.91
C ARG A 61 8.38 -9.81 -0.05
N VAL A 62 8.07 -9.90 1.25
CA VAL A 62 8.26 -8.80 2.21
C VAL A 62 9.03 -9.29 3.45
N THR A 63 9.94 -8.45 3.95
CA THR A 63 10.61 -8.62 5.25
C THR A 63 10.17 -7.56 6.25
N GLU A 64 10.87 -7.39 7.38
CA GLU A 64 10.43 -6.55 8.50
C GLU A 64 10.26 -5.06 8.18
N ASP A 65 10.97 -4.56 7.17
CA ASP A 65 10.94 -3.16 6.75
C ASP A 65 10.10 -2.92 5.49
N ASP A 66 9.57 -3.99 4.90
CA ASP A 66 8.77 -3.94 3.70
C ASP A 66 7.27 -3.87 4.03
N VAL A 67 6.53 -3.19 3.16
CA VAL A 67 5.07 -3.17 3.20
C VAL A 67 4.55 -3.32 1.78
N GLN A 68 3.84 -4.41 1.50
CA GLN A 68 3.16 -4.54 0.22
C GLN A 68 1.94 -3.63 0.18
N VAL A 69 2.01 -2.64 -0.72
CA VAL A 69 0.97 -1.62 -0.93
C VAL A 69 0.39 -1.80 -2.33
N TRP A 70 -0.91 -2.08 -2.39
CA TRP A 70 -1.67 -2.12 -3.64
C TRP A 70 -2.26 -0.74 -3.91
N GLU A 71 -1.73 -0.08 -4.94
CA GLU A 71 -2.06 1.29 -5.28
C GLU A 71 -1.88 1.59 -6.77
N GLY A 72 -2.45 2.71 -7.20
CA GLY A 72 -2.16 3.28 -8.51
C GLY A 72 -1.25 4.49 -8.34
N VAL A 73 -0.13 4.52 -9.05
CA VAL A 73 0.75 5.69 -9.16
C VAL A 73 0.78 6.13 -10.62
N LEU A 74 0.35 7.36 -10.86
CA LEU A 74 0.26 7.91 -12.21
C LEU A 74 1.65 8.23 -12.76
N ALA A 75 1.78 8.13 -14.08
CA ALA A 75 2.94 8.63 -14.82
C ALA A 75 2.54 9.82 -15.70
N ASP A 76 3.45 10.79 -15.83
CA ASP A 76 3.34 11.87 -16.80
C ASP A 76 3.79 11.45 -18.21
N GLY A 77 3.73 12.38 -19.17
CA GLY A 77 4.13 12.13 -20.56
C GLY A 77 5.61 11.78 -20.76
N ASP A 78 6.47 12.05 -19.78
CA ASP A 78 7.87 11.60 -19.78
C ASP A 78 8.05 10.24 -19.08
N GLY A 79 6.95 9.60 -18.66
CA GLY A 79 6.94 8.35 -17.90
C GLY A 79 7.35 8.51 -16.44
N ARG A 80 7.46 9.75 -15.93
CA ARG A 80 7.86 9.98 -14.54
C ARG A 80 6.64 9.95 -13.62
N PRO A 81 6.79 9.49 -12.36
CA PRO A 81 5.73 9.58 -11.37
C PRO A 81 5.12 10.97 -11.24
N THR A 82 3.81 11.04 -11.18
CA THR A 82 3.09 12.29 -10.95
C THR A 82 1.89 12.12 -10.03
N TRP A 83 1.60 13.16 -9.26
CA TRP A 83 0.44 13.26 -8.37
C TRP A 83 -0.59 14.28 -8.88
N LEU A 84 -0.32 14.87 -10.06
CA LEU A 84 -1.19 15.84 -10.71
C LEU A 84 -2.02 15.12 -11.78
N LEU A 85 -3.33 15.00 -11.55
CA LEU A 85 -4.27 14.34 -12.49
C LEU A 85 -4.18 14.90 -13.91
N MET A 86 -3.98 16.22 -14.04
CA MET A 86 -3.90 16.90 -15.34
C MET A 86 -2.60 16.61 -16.11
N ARG A 87 -1.60 16.02 -15.47
CA ARG A 87 -0.35 15.57 -16.12
C ARG A 87 -0.35 14.08 -16.42
N ALA A 88 -1.35 13.33 -15.96
CA ALA A 88 -1.35 11.89 -16.07
C ALA A 88 -1.60 11.43 -17.51
N GLU A 89 -0.66 10.65 -18.04
CA GLU A 89 -0.75 10.02 -19.36
C GLU A 89 -0.68 8.48 -19.28
N GLY A 90 -0.31 7.93 -18.12
CA GLY A 90 -0.26 6.50 -17.90
C GLY A 90 -0.05 6.13 -16.43
N TRP A 91 0.56 4.96 -16.21
CA TRP A 91 0.83 4.40 -14.90
C TRP A 91 2.33 4.20 -14.71
N ALA A 92 2.88 4.74 -13.64
CA ALA A 92 4.20 4.34 -13.13
C ALA A 92 4.09 2.99 -12.41
N LYS A 93 2.95 2.75 -11.75
CA LYS A 93 2.54 1.51 -11.09
C LYS A 93 1.01 1.44 -11.08
N ASP A 94 0.45 0.27 -11.30
CA ASP A 94 -0.96 -0.02 -11.03
C ASP A 94 -1.11 -1.51 -10.69
N ASP A 95 -0.79 -1.85 -9.44
CA ASP A 95 -0.90 -3.20 -8.90
C ASP A 95 -2.18 -3.38 -8.06
N ARG A 96 -3.16 -2.49 -8.19
CA ARG A 96 -4.45 -2.64 -7.51
C ARG A 96 -5.07 -3.99 -7.86
N LEU A 97 -5.53 -4.72 -6.84
CA LEU A 97 -6.06 -6.07 -6.97
C LEU A 97 -7.14 -6.15 -8.06
N LEU A 98 -7.02 -7.15 -8.93
CA LEU A 98 -7.94 -7.35 -10.03
C LEU A 98 -9.28 -7.89 -9.53
N PRO A 99 -10.42 -7.56 -10.17
CA PRO A 99 -11.70 -8.14 -9.79
C PRO A 99 -11.72 -9.66 -10.02
N SER A 100 -12.48 -10.37 -9.20
CA SER A 100 -12.82 -11.77 -9.49
C SER A 100 -13.46 -11.88 -10.88
N GLY A 101 -12.99 -12.84 -11.68
CA GLY A 101 -13.46 -13.04 -13.05
C GLY A 101 -12.86 -12.08 -14.09
N PHE A 102 -11.81 -11.31 -13.74
CA PHE A 102 -11.06 -10.52 -14.70
C PHE A 102 -10.51 -11.39 -15.84
N GLU A 103 -10.85 -11.03 -17.09
CA GLU A 103 -10.36 -11.69 -18.30
C GLU A 103 -9.41 -10.76 -19.07
N PRO A 104 -8.09 -10.95 -18.96
CA PRO A 104 -7.09 -10.06 -19.57
C PRO A 104 -7.16 -10.03 -21.09
N ARG A 105 -7.69 -11.09 -21.75
CA ARG A 105 -7.79 -11.17 -23.21
C ARG A 105 -9.07 -10.55 -23.78
N SER A 106 -9.99 -10.09 -22.92
CA SER A 106 -11.14 -9.31 -23.37
C SER A 106 -10.72 -7.91 -23.84
N ALA A 107 -11.52 -7.28 -24.70
CA ALA A 107 -11.23 -5.94 -25.20
C ALA A 107 -11.09 -4.90 -24.07
N GLU A 108 -11.93 -5.02 -23.03
CA GLU A 108 -11.86 -4.13 -21.86
C GLU A 108 -10.75 -4.54 -20.88
N GLY A 109 -10.51 -5.84 -20.70
CA GLY A 109 -9.43 -6.33 -19.82
C GLY A 109 -8.05 -5.89 -20.28
N ALA A 110 -7.80 -5.93 -21.60
CA ALA A 110 -6.55 -5.49 -22.19
C ALA A 110 -6.23 -4.00 -21.93
N ARG A 111 -7.25 -3.17 -21.64
CA ARG A 111 -7.09 -1.73 -21.36
C ARG A 111 -6.74 -1.41 -19.90
N VAL A 112 -6.96 -2.36 -18.99
CA VAL A 112 -6.80 -2.16 -17.54
C VAL A 112 -5.90 -3.21 -16.90
N LEU A 113 -4.97 -3.77 -17.69
CA LEU A 113 -3.94 -4.66 -17.19
C LEU A 113 -3.17 -4.01 -16.01
N PRO A 114 -2.70 -4.80 -15.05
CA PRO A 114 -1.83 -4.28 -14.02
C PRO A 114 -0.52 -3.77 -14.62
N VAL A 115 0.12 -2.82 -13.94
CA VAL A 115 1.41 -2.25 -14.34
C VAL A 115 2.37 -2.37 -13.17
N GLY A 116 3.54 -2.97 -13.42
CA GLY A 116 4.60 -3.06 -12.42
C GLY A 116 4.48 -4.21 -11.42
N THR A 117 3.72 -5.28 -11.73
CA THR A 117 3.62 -6.49 -10.88
C THR A 117 4.79 -7.47 -11.03
N GLY A 118 5.82 -7.13 -11.80
CA GLY A 118 7.04 -7.94 -11.90
C GLY A 118 6.89 -9.32 -12.55
N GLY A 119 5.70 -9.66 -13.07
CA GLY A 119 5.41 -11.02 -13.55
C GLY A 119 5.16 -12.02 -12.42
N ASP A 120 4.76 -11.52 -11.24
CA ASP A 120 4.26 -12.33 -10.15
C ASP A 120 3.23 -13.36 -10.66
N ALA A 121 3.48 -14.62 -10.34
CA ALA A 121 2.72 -15.76 -10.82
C ALA A 121 1.40 -15.97 -10.06
N ASP A 122 1.29 -15.43 -8.85
CA ASP A 122 0.10 -15.55 -8.00
C ASP A 122 -0.69 -14.24 -7.85
N PHE A 123 -0.19 -13.14 -8.41
CA PHE A 123 -1.01 -11.97 -8.73
C PHE A 123 -2.00 -12.27 -9.86
N GLY A 124 -3.28 -12.36 -9.54
CA GLY A 124 -4.31 -12.79 -10.49
C GLY A 124 -5.71 -12.20 -10.31
N PRO A 125 -6.68 -12.64 -11.12
CA PRO A 125 -8.08 -12.24 -10.97
C PRO A 125 -8.63 -12.55 -9.57
N GLY A 126 -8.92 -11.51 -8.79
CA GLY A 126 -9.58 -11.62 -7.49
C GLY A 126 -8.66 -11.86 -6.30
N ALA A 127 -7.37 -12.08 -6.50
CA ALA A 127 -6.42 -12.40 -5.42
C ALA A 127 -4.97 -12.10 -5.82
N ASP A 128 -4.15 -12.04 -4.79
CA ASP A 128 -2.69 -11.90 -4.83
C ASP A 128 -2.13 -12.59 -3.58
N THR A 129 -0.95 -13.21 -3.64
CA THR A 129 -0.34 -13.87 -2.48
C THR A 129 0.98 -13.21 -2.14
N VAL A 130 1.09 -12.70 -0.92
CA VAL A 130 2.34 -12.09 -0.44
C VAL A 130 3.05 -13.06 0.49
N HIS A 131 4.31 -13.35 0.18
CA HIS A 131 5.22 -14.18 0.95
C HIS A 131 5.94 -13.33 2.01
N VAL A 132 5.61 -13.53 3.28
CA VAL A 132 6.23 -12.80 4.40
C VAL A 132 7.35 -13.65 5.01
N ASP A 133 8.57 -13.12 5.04
CA ASP A 133 9.68 -13.71 5.80
C ASP A 133 10.00 -12.84 7.01
N LEU A 134 9.98 -13.44 8.20
CA LEU A 134 10.26 -12.74 9.44
C LEU A 134 11.36 -13.47 10.22
N ASP A 135 12.34 -12.74 10.70
CA ASP A 135 13.28 -13.18 11.70
C ASP A 135 12.64 -13.08 13.09
N LEU A 136 12.34 -14.25 13.67
CA LEU A 136 11.77 -14.37 15.01
C LEU A 136 12.84 -14.77 16.06
N ALA A 137 14.12 -14.56 15.75
CA ALA A 137 15.22 -14.86 16.67
C ALA A 137 14.99 -14.16 18.03
N GLY A 138 15.05 -14.96 19.11
CA GLY A 138 14.87 -14.47 20.47
C GLY A 138 13.43 -14.50 20.99
N ALA A 139 12.45 -14.82 20.14
CA ALA A 139 11.08 -15.10 20.56
C ALA A 139 10.82 -16.63 20.63
N SER A 140 9.75 -17.04 21.31
CA SER A 140 9.39 -18.46 21.42
C SER A 140 7.89 -18.65 21.21
N GLY A 141 7.55 -19.66 20.42
CA GLY A 141 6.18 -20.02 20.14
C GLY A 141 5.40 -20.58 21.35
N PRO A 142 4.09 -20.83 21.18
CA PRO A 142 3.35 -20.67 19.93
C PRO A 142 3.21 -19.19 19.56
N PHE A 143 3.30 -18.89 18.27
CA PHE A 143 3.07 -17.55 17.73
C PHE A 143 1.62 -17.38 17.29
N GLU A 144 1.00 -16.24 17.58
CA GLU A 144 -0.22 -15.81 16.88
C GLU A 144 0.20 -14.79 15.81
N VAL A 145 -0.14 -15.08 14.56
CA VAL A 145 0.04 -14.15 13.43
C VAL A 145 -1.32 -13.59 13.07
N ARG A 146 -1.47 -12.26 13.14
CA ARG A 146 -2.65 -11.53 12.69
C ARG A 146 -2.31 -10.71 11.46
N ALA A 147 -2.90 -11.07 10.32
CA ALA A 147 -2.85 -10.29 9.09
C ALA A 147 -4.08 -9.38 8.99
N THR A 148 -3.87 -8.13 8.60
CA THR A 148 -4.93 -7.13 8.38
C THR A 148 -4.72 -6.44 7.04
N VAL A 149 -5.75 -6.40 6.21
CA VAL A 149 -5.77 -5.51 5.05
C VAL A 149 -6.33 -4.18 5.49
N TRP A 150 -5.52 -3.15 5.38
CA TRP A 150 -5.89 -1.77 5.69
C TRP A 150 -6.29 -1.03 4.43
N PHE A 151 -7.23 -0.10 4.54
CA PHE A 151 -7.60 0.83 3.49
C PHE A 151 -7.33 2.25 3.95
N GLN A 152 -6.69 3.05 3.11
CA GLN A 152 -6.58 4.49 3.34
C GLN A 152 -7.14 5.24 2.12
N PRO A 153 -8.06 6.19 2.36
CA PRO A 153 -8.74 6.90 1.28
C PRO A 153 -7.81 7.83 0.50
N LEU A 154 -6.71 8.27 1.11
CA LEU A 154 -5.73 9.20 0.57
C LEU A 154 -4.36 8.86 1.14
N SER A 155 -3.37 8.48 0.33
CA SER A 155 -2.02 8.29 0.91
C SER A 155 -1.47 9.62 1.42
N ALA A 156 -0.75 9.59 2.55
CA ALA A 156 -0.14 10.79 3.13
C ALA A 156 0.83 11.46 2.13
N ARG A 157 1.57 10.64 1.38
CA ARG A 157 2.42 11.13 0.28
C ARG A 157 1.63 11.86 -0.79
N TRP A 158 0.50 11.33 -1.24
CA TRP A 158 -0.28 11.99 -2.30
C TRP A 158 -0.71 13.40 -1.88
N ALA A 159 -1.15 13.55 -0.62
CA ALA A 159 -1.50 14.87 -0.08
C ALA A 159 -0.29 15.80 -0.06
N ALA A 160 0.88 15.32 0.36
CA ALA A 160 2.11 16.10 0.41
C ALA A 160 2.63 16.51 -0.97
N GLU A 161 2.59 15.61 -1.95
CA GLU A 161 2.99 15.86 -3.34
C GLU A 161 2.06 16.88 -4.02
N LEU A 162 0.75 16.79 -3.74
CA LEU A 162 -0.20 17.78 -4.23
C LEU A 162 0.02 19.14 -3.55
N GLU A 163 0.20 19.18 -2.23
CA GLU A 163 0.48 20.41 -1.49
C GLU A 163 1.77 21.10 -1.98
N ALA A 164 2.79 20.31 -2.38
CA ALA A 164 4.02 20.83 -2.97
C ALA A 164 3.82 21.55 -4.32
N SER A 165 2.67 21.36 -4.99
CA SER A 165 2.32 22.14 -6.19
C SER A 165 2.03 23.63 -5.88
N GLY A 166 1.73 23.96 -4.61
CA GLY A 166 1.62 25.33 -4.11
C GLY A 166 0.35 26.09 -4.53
N THR A 167 -0.64 25.43 -5.16
CA THR A 167 -1.90 26.12 -5.47
C THR A 167 -2.72 26.37 -4.20
N PRO A 168 -3.55 27.42 -4.14
CA PRO A 168 -4.42 27.67 -2.99
C PRO A 168 -5.31 26.47 -2.63
N GLU A 169 -5.82 25.76 -3.64
CA GLU A 169 -6.68 24.58 -3.46
C GLU A 169 -5.89 23.40 -2.88
N ALA A 170 -4.65 23.19 -3.32
CA ALA A 170 -3.79 22.13 -2.81
C ALA A 170 -3.42 22.37 -1.34
N LEU A 171 -3.07 23.61 -0.99
CA LEU A 171 -2.78 24.01 0.39
C LEU A 171 -4.02 23.87 1.28
N ALA A 172 -5.20 24.26 0.78
CA ALA A 172 -6.46 24.11 1.51
C ALA A 172 -6.81 22.63 1.76
N LEU A 173 -6.61 21.77 0.78
CA LEU A 173 -6.79 20.32 0.93
C LEU A 173 -5.81 19.74 1.95
N GLY A 174 -4.52 20.08 1.89
CA GLY A 174 -3.52 19.64 2.86
C GLY A 174 -3.89 20.03 4.30
N ALA A 175 -4.38 21.26 4.49
CA ALA A 175 -4.89 21.72 5.78
C ALA A 175 -6.12 20.94 6.27
N MET A 176 -7.04 20.59 5.36
CA MET A 176 -8.21 19.77 5.68
C MET A 176 -7.82 18.34 6.07
N VAL A 177 -6.87 17.73 5.37
CA VAL A 177 -6.39 16.37 5.68
C VAL A 177 -5.75 16.34 7.07
N ARG A 178 -4.93 17.36 7.41
CA ARG A 178 -4.32 17.47 8.75
C ARG A 178 -5.36 17.69 9.86
N SER A 179 -6.48 18.37 9.59
CA SER A 179 -7.49 18.67 10.61
C SER A 179 -8.43 17.50 10.88
N VAL A 180 -8.80 16.74 9.84
CA VAL A 180 -9.68 15.56 9.95
C VAL A 180 -8.89 14.32 10.36
N GLY A 181 -7.60 14.26 10.02
CA GLY A 181 -6.77 13.07 10.14
C GLY A 181 -6.90 12.16 8.93
N ASN A 182 -5.96 11.23 8.79
CA ASN A 182 -5.85 10.32 7.65
C ASN A 182 -5.69 8.86 8.10
N ALA A 183 -6.45 8.49 9.13
CA ALA A 183 -6.42 7.15 9.68
C ALA A 183 -7.00 6.12 8.68
N PRO A 184 -6.41 4.92 8.61
CA PRO A 184 -6.94 3.85 7.79
C PRO A 184 -8.08 3.11 8.47
N GLU A 185 -8.81 2.37 7.66
CA GLU A 185 -9.90 1.49 8.06
C GLU A 185 -9.52 0.03 7.80
N VAL A 186 -10.01 -0.88 8.64
CA VAL A 186 -9.84 -2.32 8.43
C VAL A 186 -10.77 -2.77 7.31
N VAL A 187 -10.20 -3.39 6.27
CA VAL A 187 -10.96 -4.07 5.22
C VAL A 187 -11.28 -5.50 5.66
N ALA A 188 -10.27 -6.22 6.11
CA ALA A 188 -10.36 -7.61 6.53
C ALA A 188 -9.23 -7.97 7.50
N THR A 189 -9.47 -8.97 8.34
CA THR A 189 -8.48 -9.51 9.28
C THR A 189 -8.58 -11.03 9.30
N ALA A 190 -7.43 -11.68 9.45
CA ALA A 190 -7.32 -13.11 9.71
C ALA A 190 -6.23 -13.38 10.76
N SER A 191 -6.41 -14.41 11.58
CA SER A 191 -5.41 -14.87 12.55
C SER A 191 -5.11 -16.35 12.36
N VAL A 192 -3.85 -16.74 12.59
CA VAL A 192 -3.42 -18.14 12.62
C VAL A 192 -2.43 -18.36 13.76
N ASN A 193 -2.50 -19.52 14.41
CA ASN A 193 -1.52 -19.94 15.39
C ASN A 193 -0.44 -20.78 14.68
N VAL A 194 0.81 -20.40 14.86
CA VAL A 194 1.99 -21.11 14.37
C VAL A 194 2.68 -21.74 15.59
N PRO A 195 2.81 -23.08 15.64
CA PRO A 195 3.39 -23.77 16.79
C PRO A 195 4.86 -23.42 17.02
#